data_AF-A0A397N710-F1
#
_entry.id   AF-A0A397N710-F1
#
_cell.length_a   1.000
_cell.length_b   1.000
_cell.length_c   1.000
_cell.angle_alpha   90.00
_cell.angle_beta   90.00
_cell.angle_gamma   90.00
#
_symmetry.space_group_name_H-M   'P 1'
#
loop_
_entity.id
_entity.type
_entity.pdbx_description
1 polymer ?
#
loop_
_entity_poly.entity_id
_entity_poly.type
_entity_poly.pdbx_seq_one_letter_code
_entity_poly.pdbx_strand_id
1 'polypeptide(L)'
;MEIDEISKFIAPLTVGFIAAYFGSLLALRKFKREKIWDERRSIYKEVIEAFEEIIFWCEYIRASHCCEPVIESDVDFDSSLRKIARHSVSGGLFSSTNFQEVLEQAHAELYRVRFHINEESMPDLDTDRGRDEWLFILSKEIRGVSKKYLDRLINLAKKELPK
;
A
#
# COMPACT_ATOMS: atom_id res chain seq x y z
N MET A 1 40.20 40.35 -37.10
CA MET A 1 39.80 39.24 -36.22
C MET A 1 39.44 38.10 -37.14
N GLU A 2 40.39 37.19 -37.31
CA GLU A 2 40.28 36.10 -38.28
C GLU A 2 39.17 35.15 -37.82
N ILE A 3 38.43 34.59 -38.78
CA ILE A 3 37.29 33.70 -38.56
C ILE A 3 37.67 32.52 -37.63
N ASP A 4 38.96 32.15 -37.61
CA ASP A 4 39.55 31.14 -36.73
C ASP A 4 39.53 31.48 -35.24
N GLU A 5 39.71 32.74 -34.85
CA GLU A 5 39.66 33.16 -33.43
C GLU A 5 38.24 33.09 -32.88
N ILE A 6 37.24 33.42 -33.70
CA ILE A 6 35.82 33.38 -33.34
C ILE A 6 35.38 31.91 -33.18
N SER A 7 35.83 31.00 -34.05
CA SER A 7 35.49 29.57 -33.95
C SER A 7 36.02 28.91 -32.66
N LYS A 8 37.21 29.32 -32.19
CA LYS A 8 37.82 28.83 -30.95
C LYS A 8 37.04 29.21 -29.69
N PHE A 9 36.25 30.27 -29.72
CA PHE A 9 35.37 30.66 -28.61
C PHE A 9 33.96 30.06 -28.74
N ILE A 10 33.43 29.93 -29.96
CA ILE A 10 32.08 29.37 -30.19
C ILE A 10 32.04 27.85 -29.94
N ALA A 11 33.09 27.11 -30.31
CA ALA A 11 33.16 25.67 -30.11
C ALA A 11 33.06 25.24 -28.62
N PRO A 12 33.86 25.76 -27.68
CA PRO A 12 33.72 25.40 -26.26
C PRO A 12 32.42 25.91 -25.64
N LEU A 13 31.89 27.04 -26.12
CA LEU A 13 30.63 27.59 -25.62
C LEU A 13 29.43 26.72 -26.03
N THR A 14 29.41 26.24 -27.29
CA THR A 14 28.40 25.29 -27.77
C THR A 14 28.53 23.93 -27.10
N VAL A 15 29.74 23.41 -26.91
CA VAL A 15 29.98 22.17 -26.16
C VAL A 15 29.52 22.31 -24.70
N GLY A 16 29.80 23.45 -24.05
CA GLY A 16 29.33 23.74 -22.69
C GLY A 16 27.81 23.80 -22.58
N PHE A 17 27.14 24.44 -23.54
CA PHE A 17 25.68 24.48 -23.61
C PHE A 17 25.07 23.08 -23.84
N ILE A 18 25.64 22.30 -24.76
CA ILE A 18 25.17 20.94 -25.05
C ILE A 18 25.37 20.04 -23.83
N ALA A 19 26.53 20.12 -23.18
CA ALA A 19 26.83 19.36 -21.96
C ALA A 19 25.87 19.74 -20.81
N ALA A 20 25.61 21.03 -20.61
CA ALA A 20 24.67 21.51 -19.61
C ALA A 20 23.23 21.06 -19.91
N TYR A 21 22.82 21.09 -21.17
CA TYR A 21 21.51 20.62 -21.61
C TYR A 21 21.32 19.12 -21.35
N PHE A 22 22.29 18.28 -21.75
CA PHE A 22 22.23 16.84 -21.48
C PHE A 22 22.33 16.52 -19.99
N GLY A 23 23.17 17.24 -19.24
CA GLY A 23 23.26 17.11 -17.79
C GLY A 23 21.93 17.41 -17.09
N SER A 24 21.28 18.52 -17.46
CA SER A 24 19.95 18.89 -16.95
C SER A 24 18.88 17.85 -17.33
N LEU A 25 18.89 17.36 -18.57
CA LEU A 25 17.94 16.34 -19.02
C LEU A 25 18.09 15.03 -18.24
N LEU A 26 19.32 14.58 -18.00
CA LEU A 26 19.60 13.38 -17.22
C LEU A 26 19.19 13.57 -15.75
N ALA A 27 19.49 14.72 -15.17
CA ALA A 27 19.09 15.06 -13.79
C ALA A 27 17.57 15.06 -13.65
N LEU A 28 16.84 15.70 -14.57
CA LEU A 28 15.37 15.72 -14.58
C LEU A 28 14.78 14.32 -14.74
N ARG A 29 15.36 13.49 -15.62
CA ARG A 29 14.92 12.09 -15.80
C ARG A 29 15.19 11.22 -14.57
N LYS A 30 16.29 11.45 -13.87
CA LYS A 30 16.60 10.75 -12.61
C LYS A 30 15.62 11.19 -11.52
N PHE A 31 15.45 12.50 -11.33
CA PHE A 31 14.55 13.07 -10.33
C PHE A 31 13.09 12.59 -10.50
N LYS A 32 12.57 12.58 -11.74
CA LYS A 32 11.22 12.07 -12.01
C LYS A 32 11.07 10.59 -11.63
N ARG A 33 12.11 9.78 -11.90
CA ARG A 33 12.09 8.35 -11.54
C ARG A 33 12.14 8.13 -10.04
N GLU A 34 12.97 8.89 -9.34
CA GLU A 34 13.05 8.85 -7.86
C GLU A 34 11.71 9.27 -7.24
N LYS A 35 11.07 10.34 -7.74
CA LYS A 35 9.77 10.78 -7.23
C LYS A 35 8.67 9.74 -7.41
N ILE A 36 8.59 9.11 -8.59
CA ILE A 36 7.62 8.02 -8.84
C ILE A 36 7.89 6.84 -7.89
N TRP A 37 9.17 6.54 -7.65
CA TRP A 37 9.56 5.49 -6.74
C TRP A 37 9.16 5.79 -5.28
N ASP A 38 9.34 7.02 -4.83
CA ASP A 38 8.93 7.45 -3.49
C ASP A 38 7.40 7.38 -3.31
N GLU A 39 6.63 7.82 -4.31
CA GLU A 39 5.17 7.72 -4.30
C GLU A 39 4.72 6.25 -4.23
N ARG A 40 5.32 5.37 -5.04
CA ARG A 40 5.07 3.93 -5.00
C ARG A 40 5.40 3.32 -3.64
N ARG A 41 6.55 3.67 -3.07
CA ARG A 41 6.97 3.21 -1.74
C ARG A 41 5.99 3.66 -0.65
N SER A 42 5.48 4.88 -0.74
CA SER A 42 4.45 5.40 0.17
C SER A 42 3.19 4.55 0.10
N ILE A 43 2.70 4.22 -1.10
CA ILE A 43 1.52 3.38 -1.28
C ILE A 43 1.74 1.98 -0.70
N TYR A 44 2.90 1.36 -0.99
CA TYR A 44 3.20 0.02 -0.46
C TYR A 44 3.22 0.02 1.07
N LYS A 45 3.84 1.04 1.66
CA LYS A 45 3.87 1.21 3.11
C LYS A 45 2.47 1.37 3.68
N GLU A 46 1.66 2.30 3.15
CA GLU A 46 0.30 2.56 3.62
C GLU A 46 -0.59 1.31 3.54
N VAL A 47 -0.49 0.53 2.46
CA VAL A 47 -1.25 -0.71 2.30
C VAL A 47 -0.81 -1.76 3.31
N ILE A 48 0.51 -1.98 3.45
CA ILE A 48 1.06 -2.95 4.40
C ILE A 48 0.66 -2.61 5.84
N GLU A 49 0.80 -1.34 6.24
CA GLU A 49 0.39 -0.85 7.55
C GLU A 49 -1.11 -1.03 7.78
N ALA A 50 -1.96 -0.80 6.77
CA ALA A 50 -3.40 -1.04 6.89
C ALA A 50 -3.73 -2.53 7.11
N PHE A 51 -3.02 -3.45 6.45
CA PHE A 51 -3.19 -4.89 6.70
C PHE A 51 -2.68 -5.29 8.10
N GLU A 52 -1.60 -4.69 8.58
CA GLU A 52 -1.07 -4.90 9.93
C GLU A 52 -2.06 -4.41 11.00
N GLU A 53 -2.59 -3.19 10.84
CA GLU A 53 -3.63 -2.62 11.70
C GLU A 53 -4.84 -3.56 11.81
N ILE A 54 -5.32 -4.10 10.67
CA ILE A 54 -6.42 -5.08 10.66
C ILE A 54 -6.07 -6.34 11.44
N ILE A 55 -4.86 -6.90 11.23
CA ILE A 55 -4.44 -8.11 11.95
C ILE A 55 -4.34 -7.84 13.44
N PHE A 56 -3.83 -6.68 13.85
CA PHE A 56 -3.77 -6.29 15.25
C PHE A 56 -5.18 -6.17 15.85
N TRP A 57 -6.11 -5.50 15.17
CA TRP A 57 -7.51 -5.44 15.60
C TRP A 57 -8.10 -6.85 15.79
N CYS A 58 -7.80 -7.78 14.87
CA CYS A 58 -8.29 -9.15 15.00
C CYS A 58 -7.72 -9.86 16.23
N GLU A 59 -6.44 -9.65 16.55
CA GLU A 59 -5.82 -10.22 17.76
C GLU A 59 -6.38 -9.59 19.04
N TYR A 60 -6.68 -8.28 19.02
CA TYR A 60 -7.34 -7.59 20.12
C TYR A 60 -8.70 -8.22 20.43
N ILE A 61 -9.55 -8.39 19.41
CA ILE A 61 -10.88 -9.00 19.57
C ILE A 61 -10.77 -10.44 20.08
N ARG A 62 -9.86 -11.23 19.50
CA ARG A 62 -9.62 -12.61 19.94
C ARG A 62 -9.16 -12.68 21.41
N ALA A 63 -8.21 -11.84 21.79
CA ALA A 63 -7.66 -11.82 23.14
C ALA A 63 -8.72 -11.36 24.16
N SER A 64 -9.50 -10.33 23.83
CA SER A 64 -10.62 -9.86 24.65
C SER A 64 -11.67 -10.96 24.85
N HIS A 65 -12.09 -11.62 23.77
CA HIS A 65 -13.05 -12.73 23.83
C HIS A 65 -12.53 -13.95 24.62
N CYS A 66 -11.21 -14.22 24.58
CA CYS A 66 -10.57 -15.32 25.32
C CYS A 66 -10.10 -14.93 26.73
N CYS A 67 -10.38 -13.71 27.21
CA CYS A 67 -9.90 -13.19 28.50
C CYS A 67 -8.36 -13.21 28.66
N GLU A 68 -7.63 -13.04 27.56
CA GLU A 68 -6.18 -12.90 27.54
C GLU A 68 -5.76 -11.44 27.82
N PRO A 69 -4.53 -11.18 28.30
CA PRO A 69 -4.05 -9.82 28.47
C PRO A 69 -3.97 -9.11 27.11
N VAL A 70 -4.54 -7.91 27.04
CA VAL A 70 -4.64 -7.14 25.79
C VAL A 70 -3.87 -5.82 25.91
N ILE A 71 -3.20 -5.43 24.83
CA ILE A 71 -2.66 -4.08 24.68
C ILE A 71 -3.79 -3.22 24.14
N GLU A 72 -4.34 -2.36 24.98
CA GLU A 72 -5.40 -1.44 24.59
C GLU A 72 -4.82 -0.36 23.66
N SER A 73 -5.32 -0.29 22.44
CA SER A 73 -4.91 0.67 21.43
C SER A 73 -6.12 1.01 20.57
N ASP A 74 -6.30 2.30 20.27
CA ASP A 74 -7.30 2.78 19.33
C ASP A 74 -6.94 2.30 17.92
N VAL A 75 -7.42 1.11 17.55
CA VAL A 75 -7.22 0.55 16.22
C VAL A 75 -8.51 0.70 15.43
N ASP A 76 -8.46 1.60 14.44
CA ASP A 76 -9.57 1.93 13.57
C ASP A 76 -9.64 0.97 12.37
N PHE A 77 -10.30 -0.16 12.59
CA PHE A 77 -10.54 -1.20 11.58
C PHE A 77 -11.18 -0.66 10.29
N ASP A 78 -12.18 0.20 10.41
CA ASP A 78 -12.92 0.74 9.26
C ASP A 78 -12.04 1.70 8.44
N SER A 79 -11.21 2.50 9.09
CA SER A 79 -10.21 3.34 8.42
C SER A 79 -9.19 2.51 7.66
N SER A 80 -8.65 1.44 8.26
CA SER A 80 -7.69 0.55 7.58
C SER A 80 -8.34 -0.15 6.38
N LEU A 81 -9.57 -0.64 6.50
CA LEU A 81 -10.32 -1.21 5.38
C LEU A 81 -10.55 -0.18 4.27
N ARG A 82 -10.89 1.07 4.63
CA ARG A 82 -11.07 2.15 3.66
C ARG A 82 -9.78 2.49 2.93
N LYS A 83 -8.62 2.47 3.61
CA LYS A 83 -7.31 2.66 2.98
C LYS A 83 -7.05 1.58 1.92
N ILE A 84 -7.31 0.31 2.25
CA ILE A 84 -7.19 -0.82 1.32
C ILE A 84 -8.13 -0.65 0.12
N ALA A 85 -9.41 -0.35 0.37
CA ALA A 85 -10.39 -0.13 -0.68
C ALA A 85 -9.98 1.03 -1.62
N ARG A 86 -9.54 2.16 -1.05
CA ARG A 86 -9.06 3.31 -1.83
C ARG A 86 -7.91 2.90 -2.75
N HIS A 87 -6.87 2.30 -2.19
CA HIS A 87 -5.68 1.91 -2.95
C HIS A 87 -5.95 0.76 -3.94
N SER A 88 -6.94 -0.10 -3.69
CA SER A 88 -7.37 -1.10 -4.67
C SER A 88 -7.96 -0.50 -5.94
N VAL A 89 -8.47 0.75 -5.89
CA VAL A 89 -9.03 1.44 -7.05
C VAL A 89 -8.04 2.47 -7.62
N SER A 90 -7.47 3.31 -6.76
CA SER A 90 -6.61 4.42 -7.19
C SER A 90 -5.12 4.09 -7.21
N GLY A 91 -4.69 3.01 -6.55
CA GLY A 91 -3.28 2.65 -6.39
C GLY A 91 -2.60 2.29 -7.70
N GLY A 92 -3.35 1.74 -8.67
CA GLY A 92 -2.85 1.27 -9.97
C GLY A 92 -2.19 2.34 -10.84
N LEU A 93 -2.33 3.63 -10.51
CA LEU A 93 -1.64 4.72 -11.20
C LEU A 93 -0.12 4.70 -10.95
N PHE A 94 0.30 4.29 -9.75
CA PHE A 94 1.70 4.37 -9.31
C PHE A 94 2.27 3.02 -8.88
N SER A 95 1.43 2.11 -8.37
CA SER A 95 1.82 0.75 -8.01
C SER A 95 2.17 -0.09 -9.24
N SER A 96 2.85 -1.22 -9.04
CA SER A 96 3.02 -2.20 -10.11
C SER A 96 1.71 -2.95 -10.37
N THR A 97 1.55 -3.42 -11.60
CA THR A 97 0.39 -4.24 -12.01
C THR A 97 0.23 -5.48 -11.12
N ASN A 98 1.33 -6.19 -10.84
CA ASN A 98 1.30 -7.39 -10.00
C ASN A 98 0.87 -7.08 -8.55
N PHE A 99 1.37 -5.98 -7.97
CA PHE A 99 0.97 -5.57 -6.64
C PHE A 99 -0.51 -5.18 -6.61
N GLN A 100 -0.95 -4.44 -7.62
CA GLN A 100 -2.33 -3.99 -7.76
C GLN A 100 -3.31 -5.16 -7.89
N GLU A 101 -3.02 -6.14 -8.75
CA GLU A 101 -3.85 -7.33 -8.93
C GLU A 101 -4.02 -8.11 -7.62
N VAL A 102 -2.94 -8.26 -6.84
CA VAL A 102 -3.01 -8.93 -5.54
C VAL A 102 -3.80 -8.10 -4.52
N LEU A 103 -3.68 -6.78 -4.54
CA LEU A 103 -4.45 -5.89 -3.67
C LEU A 103 -5.94 -5.90 -4.00
N GLU A 104 -6.31 -5.91 -5.28
CA GLU A 104 -7.69 -6.04 -5.74
C GLU A 104 -8.31 -7.37 -5.32
N GLN A 105 -7.57 -8.47 -5.48
CA GLN A 105 -7.99 -9.79 -5.01
C GLN A 105 -8.20 -9.79 -3.49
N ALA A 106 -7.27 -9.21 -2.73
CA ALA A 106 -7.36 -9.13 -1.29
C ALA A 106 -8.60 -8.33 -0.85
N HIS A 107 -8.83 -7.17 -1.46
CA HIS A 107 -10.00 -6.33 -1.17
C HIS A 107 -11.31 -7.05 -1.50
N ALA A 108 -11.40 -7.73 -2.65
CA ALA A 108 -12.59 -8.50 -3.03
C ALA A 108 -12.87 -9.65 -2.05
N GLU A 109 -11.83 -10.38 -1.60
CA GLU A 109 -11.98 -11.48 -0.63
C GLU A 109 -12.41 -10.95 0.75
N LEU A 110 -11.80 -9.85 1.23
CA LEU A 110 -12.20 -9.18 2.48
C LEU A 110 -13.66 -8.71 2.42
N TYR A 111 -14.06 -8.10 1.31
CA TYR A 111 -15.43 -7.64 1.12
C TYR A 111 -16.43 -8.81 1.14
N ARG A 112 -16.11 -9.90 0.42
CA ARG A 112 -16.97 -11.10 0.37
C ARG A 112 -17.11 -11.76 1.73
N VAL A 113 -16.01 -11.93 2.47
CA VAL A 113 -16.04 -12.54 3.82
C VAL A 113 -16.91 -11.71 4.75
N ARG A 114 -16.73 -10.38 4.76
CA ARG A 114 -17.53 -9.49 5.60
C ARG A 114 -19.02 -9.53 5.24
N PHE A 115 -19.33 -9.53 3.96
CA PHE A 115 -20.72 -9.64 3.48
C PHE A 115 -21.36 -10.96 3.90
N HIS A 116 -20.67 -12.08 3.68
CA HIS A 116 -21.16 -13.41 4.00
C HIS A 116 -21.43 -13.58 5.51
N ILE A 117 -20.47 -13.18 6.36
CA ILE A 117 -20.63 -13.26 7.82
C ILE A 117 -21.78 -12.36 8.30
N ASN A 118 -21.95 -11.18 7.68
CA ASN A 118 -23.05 -10.27 8.01
C ASN A 118 -24.42 -10.84 7.61
N GLU A 119 -24.53 -11.57 6.49
CA GLU A 119 -25.75 -12.26 6.10
C GLU A 119 -26.06 -13.45 7.02
N GLU A 120 -25.07 -14.28 7.34
CA GLU A 120 -25.25 -15.48 8.16
C GLU A 120 -25.61 -15.16 9.62
N SER A 121 -25.12 -14.03 10.14
CA SER A 121 -25.21 -13.70 11.57
C SER A 121 -26.28 -12.65 11.89
N MET A 122 -27.00 -12.17 10.88
CA MET A 122 -28.07 -11.19 11.01
C MET A 122 -29.14 -11.53 12.09
N PRO A 123 -29.48 -12.82 12.37
CA PRO A 123 -30.48 -13.17 13.39
C PRO A 123 -30.06 -12.99 14.85
N ASP A 124 -28.76 -12.92 15.18
CA ASP A 124 -28.26 -13.01 16.56
C ASP A 124 -27.67 -11.69 17.12
N LEU A 125 -27.60 -10.63 16.30
CA LEU A 125 -26.96 -9.34 16.64
C LEU A 125 -27.72 -8.49 17.68
N ASP A 126 -28.98 -8.84 17.99
CA ASP A 126 -29.82 -8.08 18.93
C ASP A 126 -29.38 -8.24 20.39
N THR A 127 -28.54 -9.23 20.69
CA THR A 127 -27.99 -9.46 22.04
C THR A 127 -26.51 -9.11 22.12
N ASP A 128 -26.05 -8.64 23.28
CA ASP A 128 -24.63 -8.31 23.52
C ASP A 128 -23.73 -9.52 23.23
N ARG A 129 -24.13 -10.70 23.72
CA ARG A 129 -23.41 -11.95 23.50
C ARG A 129 -23.34 -12.33 22.01
N GLY A 130 -24.43 -12.19 21.27
CA GLY A 130 -24.44 -12.49 19.84
C GLY A 130 -23.54 -11.54 19.05
N ARG A 131 -23.44 -10.26 19.46
CA ARG A 131 -22.48 -9.31 18.88
C ARG A 131 -21.03 -9.68 19.16
N ASP A 132 -20.74 -10.13 20.38
CA ASP A 132 -19.38 -10.56 20.75
C ASP A 132 -18.95 -11.81 19.98
N GLU A 133 -19.84 -12.81 19.87
CA GLU A 133 -19.62 -14.03 19.08
C GLU A 133 -19.45 -13.69 17.58
N TRP A 134 -20.26 -12.75 17.06
CA TRP A 134 -20.13 -12.25 15.68
C TRP A 134 -18.78 -11.57 15.42
N LEU A 135 -18.36 -10.66 16.30
CA LEU A 135 -17.06 -9.98 16.21
C LEU A 135 -15.90 -10.98 16.25
N PHE A 136 -16.02 -12.02 17.08
CA PHE A 136 -15.03 -13.07 17.16
C PHE A 136 -14.92 -13.89 15.86
N ILE A 137 -16.05 -14.27 15.26
CA ILE A 137 -16.06 -14.97 13.96
C ILE A 137 -15.48 -14.06 12.86
N LEU A 138 -15.93 -12.81 12.79
CA LEU A 138 -15.46 -11.83 11.82
C LEU A 138 -13.94 -11.64 11.91
N SER A 139 -13.43 -11.38 13.11
CA SER A 139 -11.99 -11.18 13.34
C SER A 139 -11.16 -12.40 12.93
N LYS A 140 -11.64 -13.61 13.21
CA LYS A 140 -10.93 -14.85 12.83
C LYS A 140 -10.81 -14.99 11.31
N GLU A 141 -11.90 -14.81 10.57
CA GLU A 141 -11.91 -14.98 9.12
C GLU A 141 -11.14 -13.85 8.42
N ILE A 142 -11.35 -12.60 8.83
CA ILE A 142 -10.62 -11.44 8.30
C ILE A 142 -9.11 -11.58 8.54
N ARG A 143 -8.69 -12.06 9.72
CA ARG A 143 -7.28 -12.34 10.00
C ARG A 143 -6.69 -13.37 9.04
N GLY A 144 -7.43 -14.42 8.72
CA GLY A 144 -7.02 -15.45 7.77
C GLY A 144 -6.73 -14.85 6.39
N VAL A 145 -7.65 -14.03 5.88
CA VAL A 145 -7.47 -13.33 4.60
C VAL A 145 -6.31 -12.33 4.68
N SER A 146 -6.27 -11.48 5.70
CA SER A 146 -5.24 -10.44 5.84
C SER A 146 -3.83 -11.03 5.92
N LYS A 147 -3.60 -12.10 6.70
CA LYS A 147 -2.29 -12.76 6.77
C LYS A 147 -1.88 -13.38 5.42
N LYS A 148 -2.81 -14.06 4.74
CA LYS A 148 -2.57 -14.67 3.42
C LYS A 148 -2.07 -13.66 2.40
N TYR A 149 -2.63 -12.45 2.39
CA TYR A 149 -2.26 -11.42 1.41
C TYR A 149 -1.10 -10.54 1.85
N LEU A 150 -0.95 -10.24 3.14
CA LEU A 150 0.13 -9.41 3.67
C LEU A 150 1.52 -9.93 3.25
N ASP A 151 1.78 -11.23 3.45
CA ASP A 151 3.07 -11.82 3.08
C ASP A 151 3.34 -11.74 1.57
N ARG A 152 2.29 -11.91 0.75
CA ARG A 152 2.40 -11.81 -0.71
C ARG A 152 2.72 -10.37 -1.14
N LEU A 153 2.03 -9.38 -0.57
CA LEU A 153 2.23 -7.96 -0.85
C LEU A 153 3.63 -7.50 -0.41
N ILE A 154 4.10 -7.90 0.78
CA ILE A 154 5.47 -7.60 1.25
C ILE A 154 6.51 -8.19 0.30
N ASN A 155 6.32 -9.43 -0.15
CA ASN A 155 7.27 -10.08 -1.05
C ASN A 155 7.30 -9.41 -2.44
N LEU A 156 6.17 -8.94 -2.95
CA LEU A 156 6.11 -8.16 -4.18
C LEU A 156 6.82 -6.81 -4.02
N ALA A 157 6.51 -6.08 -2.94
CA ALA A 157 7.16 -4.80 -2.65
C ALA A 157 8.69 -4.94 -2.53
N LYS A 158 9.17 -6.01 -1.87
CA LYS A 158 10.62 -6.30 -1.74
C LYS A 158 11.29 -6.58 -3.08
N LYS A 159 10.64 -7.33 -3.98
CA LYS A 159 11.19 -7.65 -5.30
C LYS A 159 11.37 -6.41 -6.18
N GLU A 160 10.60 -5.36 -5.93
CA GLU A 160 10.62 -4.14 -6.73
C GLU A 160 11.60 -3.10 -6.22
N LEU A 161 12.19 -3.27 -5.04
CA LEU A 161 13.17 -2.34 -4.49
C LEU A 161 14.32 -2.10 -5.50
N PRO A 162 14.70 -0.83 -5.75
CA PRO A 162 15.84 -0.52 -6.60
C PRO A 162 17.09 -1.15 -6.00
N LYS A 163 17.88 -1.79 -6.87
CA LYS A 163 19.17 -2.40 -6.53
C LYS A 163 20.30 -1.39 -6.67
#